data_AF-A0A1W9RG02-F1
#
_entry.id   AF-A0A1W9RG02-F1
#
_cell.length_a   1.000
_cell.length_b   1.000
_cell.length_c   1.000
_cell.angle_alpha   90.00
_cell.angle_beta   90.00
_cell.angle_gamma   90.00
#
_symmetry.space_group_name_H-M   'P 1'
#
loop_
_entity.id
_entity.type
_entity.pdbx_description
1 polymer ?
#
loop_
_entity_poly.entity_id
_entity_poly.type
_entity_poly.pdbx_seq_one_letter_code
_entity_poly.pdbx_strand_id
1 'polypeptide(L)'
;MNGFKKTLLVAFPPIALSATAPIGTWSLSGTEIPFFTVILLGAYISYVRERRLAALSLAALLGLVRPEGLVFFALFWLFAVAESNNRLKEVLSGAAILLAFYLPYALWKKSYFGSLLPNTFYAKRGPAGIMIGNGIKYTLEYLIGYGYLFIIGAAIIGRRLKEHKPLRLAFYIVIVHWATIISVGGDWMPHFRLLLPTLPFVLITAKG
;
A
#
# COMPACT_ATOMS: atom_id res chain seq x y z
N MET A 1 -13.27 -30.03 -0.78
CA MET A 1 -13.31 -29.04 -1.89
C MET A 1 -12.51 -29.62 -3.06
N ASN A 2 -13.15 -29.92 -4.21
CA ASN A 2 -12.47 -30.54 -5.36
C ASN A 2 -11.27 -29.71 -5.82
N GLY A 3 -10.17 -30.37 -6.22
CA GLY A 3 -8.92 -29.73 -6.64
C GLY A 3 -9.12 -28.63 -7.69
N PHE A 4 -10.05 -28.85 -8.63
CA PHE A 4 -10.45 -27.87 -9.64
C PHE A 4 -10.98 -26.55 -9.06
N LYS A 5 -11.86 -26.59 -8.04
CA LYS A 5 -12.38 -25.38 -7.37
C LYS A 5 -11.25 -24.62 -6.68
N LYS A 6 -10.29 -25.32 -6.07
CA LYS A 6 -9.13 -24.70 -5.42
C LYS A 6 -8.22 -24.01 -6.44
N THR A 7 -7.97 -24.65 -7.59
CA THR A 7 -7.18 -24.07 -8.68
C THR A 7 -7.83 -22.80 -9.23
N LEU A 8 -9.13 -22.83 -9.52
CA LEU A 8 -9.87 -21.64 -9.99
C LEU A 8 -9.82 -20.50 -8.97
N LEU A 9 -9.99 -20.78 -7.68
CA LEU A 9 -9.93 -19.75 -6.63
C LEU A 9 -8.54 -19.12 -6.49
N VAL A 10 -7.47 -19.87 -6.78
CA VAL A 10 -6.08 -19.35 -6.75
C VAL A 10 -5.75 -18.55 -8.02
N ALA A 11 -6.27 -18.99 -9.17
CA ALA A 11 -6.02 -18.36 -10.47
C ALA A 11 -6.90 -17.11 -10.70
N PHE A 12 -8.05 -17.00 -10.06
CA PHE A 12 -8.97 -15.90 -10.28
C PHE A 12 -8.38 -14.51 -9.96
N PRO A 13 -7.73 -14.25 -8.81
CA PRO A 13 -7.15 -12.94 -8.51
C PRO A 13 -6.15 -12.45 -9.57
N PRO A 14 -5.12 -13.21 -9.99
CA PRO A 14 -4.19 -12.72 -11.01
C PRO A 14 -4.84 -12.53 -12.39
N ILE A 15 -5.82 -13.37 -12.77
CA ILE A 15 -6.56 -13.21 -14.03
C ILE A 15 -7.44 -11.95 -14.00
N ALA A 16 -8.14 -11.71 -12.88
CA ALA A 16 -8.96 -10.52 -12.71
C ALA A 16 -8.10 -9.25 -12.72
N LEU A 17 -6.89 -9.28 -12.14
CA LEU A 17 -5.95 -8.16 -12.18
C LEU A 17 -5.43 -7.90 -13.59
N SER A 18 -4.99 -8.93 -14.31
CA SER A 18 -4.42 -8.76 -15.66
C SER A 18 -5.45 -8.28 -16.68
N ALA A 19 -6.73 -8.57 -16.47
CA ALA A 19 -7.83 -8.08 -17.31
C ALA A 19 -8.17 -6.59 -17.09
N THR A 20 -7.53 -5.91 -16.14
CA THR A 20 -7.83 -4.49 -15.86
C THR A 20 -6.91 -3.57 -16.67
N ALA A 21 -7.51 -2.64 -17.41
CA ALA A 21 -6.77 -1.65 -18.20
C ALA A 21 -5.71 -0.89 -17.37
N PRO A 22 -5.98 -0.44 -16.13
CA PRO A 22 -4.98 0.19 -15.28
C PRO A 22 -3.70 -0.63 -15.06
N ILE A 23 -3.81 -1.93 -14.80
CA ILE A 23 -2.63 -2.78 -14.60
C ILE A 23 -1.90 -2.97 -15.93
N GLY A 24 -2.60 -3.21 -17.03
CA GLY A 24 -1.98 -3.32 -18.36
C GLY A 24 -1.18 -2.06 -18.74
N THR A 25 -1.79 -0.89 -18.60
CA THR A 25 -1.16 0.40 -18.95
C THR A 25 0.06 0.69 -18.08
N TRP A 26 -0.09 0.62 -16.76
CA TRP A 26 0.96 1.06 -15.85
C TRP A 26 2.06 0.02 -15.64
N SER A 27 1.81 -1.27 -15.90
CA SER A 27 2.86 -2.30 -15.90
C SER A 27 3.86 -2.13 -17.03
N LEU A 28 3.45 -1.54 -18.16
CA LEU A 28 4.30 -1.30 -19.33
C LEU A 28 4.89 0.12 -19.38
N SER A 29 4.52 0.98 -18.43
CA SER A 29 4.88 2.40 -18.45
C SER A 29 6.33 2.71 -18.05
N GLY A 30 7.09 1.73 -17.54
CA GLY A 30 8.41 1.96 -16.96
C GLY A 30 8.41 2.79 -15.66
N THR A 31 7.23 3.06 -15.09
CA THR A 31 7.09 3.77 -13.82
C THR A 31 7.41 2.88 -12.62
N GLU A 32 7.54 3.49 -11.46
CA GLU A 32 7.80 2.84 -10.18
C GLU A 32 6.59 2.06 -9.62
N ILE A 33 5.39 2.23 -10.19
CA ILE A 33 4.14 1.64 -9.66
C ILE A 33 4.21 0.10 -9.55
N PRO A 34 4.67 -0.65 -10.57
CA PRO A 34 4.77 -2.10 -10.46
C PRO A 34 5.79 -2.53 -9.42
N PHE A 35 6.94 -1.83 -9.35
CA PHE A 35 7.99 -2.08 -8.35
C PHE A 35 7.47 -1.85 -6.92
N PHE A 36 6.78 -0.72 -6.71
CA PHE A 36 6.14 -0.38 -5.44
C PHE A 36 5.10 -1.45 -5.04
N THR A 37 4.29 -1.92 -5.98
CA THR A 37 3.28 -2.96 -5.75
C THR A 37 3.91 -4.28 -5.32
N VAL A 38 5.00 -4.70 -5.98
CA VAL A 38 5.72 -5.93 -5.64
C VAL A 38 6.36 -5.85 -4.26
N ILE A 39 6.97 -4.72 -3.90
CA ILE A 39 7.55 -4.53 -2.56
C ILE A 39 6.44 -4.58 -1.49
N LEU A 40 5.29 -3.93 -1.73
CA LEU A 40 4.17 -3.92 -0.79
C LEU A 40 3.60 -5.33 -0.59
N LEU A 41 3.44 -6.10 -1.67
CA LEU A 41 3.06 -7.51 -1.60
C LEU A 41 4.11 -8.35 -0.85
N GLY A 42 5.39 -8.11 -1.10
CA GLY A 42 6.50 -8.77 -0.40
C GLY A 42 6.50 -8.48 1.10
N ALA A 43 6.24 -7.23 1.49
CA ALA A 43 6.11 -6.81 2.89
C ALA A 43 4.94 -7.55 3.56
N TYR A 44 3.79 -7.60 2.90
CA TYR A 44 2.61 -8.33 3.38
C TYR A 44 2.88 -9.83 3.52
N ILE A 45 3.42 -10.48 2.48
CA ILE A 45 3.73 -11.91 2.53
C ILE A 45 4.74 -12.22 3.64
N SER A 46 5.75 -11.37 3.81
CA SER A 46 6.73 -11.49 4.90
C SER A 46 6.06 -11.37 6.27
N TYR A 47 5.12 -10.43 6.43
CA TYR A 47 4.36 -10.27 7.67
C TYR A 47 3.50 -11.51 7.97
N VAL A 48 2.77 -12.01 6.98
CA VAL A 48 1.91 -13.20 7.11
C VAL A 48 2.74 -14.46 7.41
N ARG A 49 3.98 -14.53 6.93
CA ARG A 49 4.95 -15.60 7.26
C ARG A 49 5.71 -15.35 8.56
N GLU A 50 5.28 -14.39 9.36
CA GLU A 50 5.88 -14.00 10.65
C GLU A 50 7.35 -13.53 10.56
N ARG A 51 7.82 -13.16 9.36
CA ARG A 51 9.16 -12.60 9.12
C ARG A 51 9.13 -11.08 9.33
N ARG A 52 8.94 -10.65 10.58
CA ARG A 52 8.72 -9.23 10.96
C ARG A 52 9.80 -8.28 10.45
N LEU A 53 11.08 -8.62 10.63
CA LEU A 53 12.19 -7.78 10.16
C LEU A 53 12.17 -7.56 8.65
N ALA A 54 11.89 -8.61 7.87
CA ALA A 54 11.77 -8.51 6.42
C ALA A 54 10.56 -7.66 6.01
N ALA A 55 9.41 -7.85 6.69
CA ALA A 55 8.21 -7.06 6.44
C ALA A 55 8.45 -5.56 6.68
N LEU A 56 9.05 -5.21 7.82
CA LEU A 56 9.36 -3.82 8.17
C LEU A 56 10.44 -3.22 7.25
N SER A 57 11.45 -3.99 6.85
CA SER A 57 12.48 -3.51 5.92
C SER A 57 11.92 -3.23 4.53
N LEU A 58 11.06 -4.12 4.02
CA LEU A 58 10.36 -3.91 2.75
C LEU A 58 9.39 -2.73 2.84
N ALA A 59 8.68 -2.57 3.96
CA ALA A 59 7.80 -1.43 4.17
C ALA A 59 8.57 -0.09 4.27
N ALA A 60 9.78 -0.10 4.85
CA ALA A 60 10.65 1.08 4.87
C ALA A 60 11.14 1.44 3.45
N LEU A 61 11.47 0.44 2.63
CA LEU A 61 11.82 0.65 1.23
C LEU A 61 10.70 1.34 0.43
N LEU A 62 9.43 1.03 0.71
CA LEU A 62 8.30 1.69 0.03
C LEU A 62 8.38 3.21 0.15
N GLY A 63 8.67 3.71 1.35
CA GLY A 63 8.76 5.14 1.59
C GLY A 63 9.97 5.81 0.92
N LEU A 64 10.99 5.06 0.52
CA LEU A 64 12.11 5.55 -0.30
C LEU A 64 11.75 5.58 -1.78
N VAL A 65 10.92 4.65 -2.25
CA VAL A 65 10.39 4.66 -3.64
C VAL A 65 9.42 5.82 -3.82
N ARG A 66 8.49 6.00 -2.88
CA ARG A 66 7.53 7.12 -2.87
C ARG A 66 7.26 7.57 -1.42
N PRO A 67 7.29 8.88 -1.10
CA PRO A 67 7.14 9.36 0.28
C PRO A 67 5.90 8.87 1.01
N GLU A 68 4.77 8.72 0.32
CA GLU A 68 3.53 8.17 0.88
C GLU A 68 3.68 6.72 1.35
N GLY A 69 4.68 5.99 0.84
CA GLY A 69 4.96 4.62 1.24
C GLY A 69 5.36 4.47 2.72
N LEU A 70 5.79 5.57 3.36
CA LEU A 70 6.02 5.61 4.81
C LEU A 70 4.77 5.26 5.62
N VAL A 71 3.57 5.52 5.08
CA VAL A 71 2.31 5.18 5.73
C VAL A 71 2.19 3.66 5.93
N PHE A 72 2.69 2.87 4.97
CA PHE A 72 2.70 1.42 5.08
C PHE A 72 3.68 0.96 6.15
N PHE A 73 4.88 1.56 6.21
CA PHE A 73 5.83 1.27 7.29
C PHE A 73 5.21 1.48 8.67
N ALA A 74 4.55 2.62 8.88
CA ALA A 74 3.86 2.91 10.13
C ALA A 74 2.75 1.87 10.44
N LEU A 75 1.98 1.48 9.42
CA LEU A 75 0.93 0.47 9.56
C LEU A 75 1.50 -0.91 9.95
N PHE A 76 2.49 -1.42 9.22
CA PHE A 76 3.13 -2.69 9.53
C PHE A 76 3.79 -2.69 10.91
N TRP A 77 4.42 -1.58 11.28
CA TRP A 77 5.07 -1.43 12.58
C TRP A 77 4.05 -1.41 13.72
N LEU A 78 2.94 -0.69 13.57
CA LEU A 78 1.83 -0.69 14.53
C LEU A 78 1.27 -2.10 14.73
N PHE A 79 1.04 -2.83 13.64
CA PHE A 79 0.56 -4.22 13.70
C PHE A 79 1.57 -5.14 14.40
N ALA A 80 2.86 -5.03 14.07
CA ALA A 80 3.91 -5.82 14.72
C ALA A 80 3.97 -5.57 16.23
N VAL A 81 3.87 -4.30 16.67
CA VAL A 81 3.86 -3.93 18.09
C VAL A 81 2.59 -4.42 18.78
N ALA A 82 1.42 -4.21 18.16
CA ALA A 82 0.13 -4.59 18.74
C ALA A 82 -0.01 -6.10 18.95
N GLU A 83 0.59 -6.90 18.08
CA GLU A 83 0.52 -8.37 18.11
C GLU A 83 1.69 -9.04 18.84
N SER A 84 2.62 -8.28 19.43
CA SER A 84 3.78 -8.81 20.12
C SER A 84 3.62 -8.86 21.63
N ASN A 85 4.07 -9.97 22.23
CA ASN A 85 4.22 -10.11 23.68
C ASN A 85 5.35 -9.23 24.22
N ASN A 86 6.38 -8.94 23.40
CA ASN A 86 7.47 -8.03 23.76
C ASN A 86 7.38 -6.77 22.90
N ARG A 87 6.55 -5.82 23.35
CA ARG A 87 6.31 -4.56 22.64
C ARG A 87 7.57 -3.70 22.52
N LEU A 88 8.39 -3.64 23.57
CA LEU A 88 9.61 -2.86 23.57
C LEU A 88 10.57 -3.32 22.47
N LYS A 89 10.75 -4.64 22.30
CA LYS A 89 11.56 -5.18 21.21
C LYS A 89 11.07 -4.74 19.84
N GLU A 90 9.77 -4.81 19.56
CA GLU A 90 9.20 -4.41 18.26
C GLU A 90 9.29 -2.91 18.01
N VAL A 91 9.09 -2.10 19.05
CA VAL A 91 9.31 -0.64 18.98
C VAL A 91 10.77 -0.36 18.63
N LEU A 92 11.73 -0.93 19.35
CA LEU A 92 13.14 -0.73 19.06
C LEU A 92 13.54 -1.26 17.69
N SER A 93 12.99 -2.40 17.26
CA SER A 93 13.27 -3.00 15.95
C SER A 93 12.79 -2.09 14.81
N GLY A 94 11.55 -1.59 14.89
CA GLY A 94 11.05 -0.67 13.87
C GLY A 94 11.77 0.67 13.88
N ALA A 95 12.07 1.24 15.05
CA ALA A 95 12.88 2.45 15.15
C ALA A 95 14.27 2.27 14.54
N ALA A 96 14.93 1.14 14.83
CA ALA A 96 16.24 0.81 14.26
C ALA A 96 16.18 0.67 12.73
N ILE A 97 15.16 0.01 12.18
CA ILE A 97 14.97 -0.11 10.72
C ILE A 97 14.72 1.26 10.10
N LEU A 98 13.82 2.07 10.69
CA LEU A 98 13.53 3.41 10.18
C LEU A 98 14.81 4.27 10.14
N LEU A 99 15.59 4.26 11.23
CA LEU A 99 16.86 4.99 11.28
C LEU A 99 17.87 4.43 10.29
N ALA A 100 18.01 3.11 10.16
CA ALA A 100 18.96 2.48 9.25
C ALA A 100 18.71 2.88 7.77
N PHE A 101 17.45 3.00 7.37
CA PHE A 101 17.10 3.38 5.99
C PHE A 101 17.12 4.90 5.79
N TYR A 102 16.56 5.67 6.72
CA TYR A 102 16.30 7.10 6.50
C TYR A 102 17.40 8.01 7.00
N LEU A 103 18.20 7.61 8.00
CA LEU A 103 19.30 8.45 8.49
C LEU A 103 20.38 8.63 7.41
N PRO A 104 20.91 7.58 6.76
CA PRO A 104 21.89 7.76 5.69
C PRO A 104 21.33 8.57 4.52
N TYR A 105 20.07 8.31 4.13
CA TYR A 105 19.41 9.03 3.05
C TYR A 105 19.20 10.52 3.39
N ALA A 106 18.81 10.85 4.62
CA ALA A 106 18.64 12.21 5.09
C ALA A 106 19.98 12.96 5.16
N LEU A 107 21.03 12.33 5.68
CA LEU A 107 22.37 12.91 5.74
C LEU A 107 22.91 13.19 4.34
N TRP A 108 22.77 12.24 3.41
CA TRP A 108 23.15 12.43 2.02
C TRP A 108 22.37 13.59 1.38
N LYS A 109 21.03 13.63 1.54
CA LYS A 109 20.22 14.73 1.01
C LYS A 109 20.66 16.09 1.54
N LYS A 110 20.90 16.20 2.85
CA LYS A 110 21.37 17.45 3.47
C LYS A 110 22.74 17.85 2.93
N SER A 111 23.66 16.89 2.77
CA SER A 111 25.00 17.14 2.24
C SER A 111 25.00 17.54 0.76
N TYR A 112 24.14 16.94 -0.05
CA TYR A 112 24.13 17.13 -1.50
C TYR A 112 23.22 18.29 -1.94
N PHE A 113 22.01 18.37 -1.39
CA PHE A 113 21.00 19.38 -1.77
C PHE A 113 20.94 20.58 -0.82
N GLY A 114 21.64 20.55 0.32
CA GLY A 114 21.54 21.59 1.36
C GLY A 114 20.20 21.59 2.13
N SER A 115 19.22 20.80 1.71
CA SER A 115 17.91 20.69 2.34
C SER A 115 17.42 19.24 2.41
N LEU A 116 16.59 18.94 3.42
CA LEU A 116 15.97 17.61 3.56
C LEU A 116 14.69 17.45 2.73
N LEU A 117 14.02 18.59 2.47
CA LEU A 117 12.76 18.68 1.75
C LEU A 117 13.01 19.34 0.39
N PRO A 118 12.42 18.80 -0.69
CA PRO A 118 12.56 19.41 -2.01
C PRO A 118 11.86 20.76 -2.03
N ASN A 119 12.40 21.71 -2.81
CA ASN A 119 11.81 23.05 -2.93
C ASN A 119 10.35 23.02 -3.41
N THR A 120 9.98 22.00 -4.19
CA THR A 120 8.61 21.77 -4.66
C THR A 120 7.62 21.47 -3.53
N PHE A 121 8.07 20.95 -2.39
CA PHE A 121 7.21 20.75 -1.22
C PHE A 121 6.71 22.07 -0.63
N TYR A 122 7.51 23.14 -0.74
CA TYR A 122 7.12 24.48 -0.34
C TYR A 122 6.25 25.15 -1.40
N ALA A 123 6.53 24.91 -2.68
CA ALA A 123 5.84 25.56 -3.79
C ALA A 123 4.47 24.93 -4.17
N LYS A 124 4.25 23.63 -3.89
CA LYS A 124 3.07 22.87 -4.36
C LYS A 124 2.07 22.47 -3.27
N ARG A 125 1.89 23.27 -2.21
CA ARG A 125 0.77 23.05 -1.28
C ARG A 125 -0.44 23.86 -1.69
N GLY A 126 -1.44 23.19 -2.26
CA GLY A 126 -2.78 23.76 -2.42
C GLY A 126 -3.51 23.82 -1.07
N PRO A 127 -4.60 24.61 -0.96
CA PRO A 127 -5.48 24.57 0.21
C PRO A 127 -5.97 23.14 0.48
N ALA A 128 -5.89 22.69 1.73
CA ALA A 128 -6.19 21.30 2.09
C ALA A 128 -7.59 20.84 1.64
N GLY A 129 -8.60 21.72 1.72
CA GLY A 129 -9.95 21.41 1.26
C GLY A 129 -10.04 21.11 -0.23
N ILE A 130 -9.27 21.81 -1.07
CA ILE A 130 -9.22 21.58 -2.52
C ILE A 130 -8.53 20.25 -2.81
N MET A 131 -7.42 19.96 -2.11
CA MET A 131 -6.70 18.70 -2.28
C MET A 131 -7.60 17.51 -1.91
N ILE A 132 -8.24 17.55 -0.74
CA ILE A 132 -9.16 16.50 -0.31
C ILE A 132 -10.33 16.36 -1.30
N GLY A 133 -10.94 17.46 -1.75
CA GLY A 133 -12.01 17.43 -2.75
C GLY A 133 -11.59 16.74 -4.05
N ASN A 134 -10.40 17.07 -4.57
CA ASN A 134 -9.85 16.42 -5.77
C ASN A 134 -9.56 14.93 -5.53
N GLY A 135 -9.02 14.58 -4.36
CA GLY A 135 -8.72 13.20 -4.00
C GLY A 135 -9.97 12.35 -3.83
N ILE A 136 -11.05 12.89 -3.25
CA ILE A 136 -12.37 12.25 -3.19
C ILE A 136 -12.89 12.03 -4.61
N LYS A 137 -12.89 13.06 -5.46
CA LYS A 137 -13.35 12.95 -6.85
C LYS A 137 -12.57 11.87 -7.61
N TYR A 138 -11.25 11.88 -7.53
CA TYR A 138 -10.37 10.89 -8.15
C TYR A 138 -10.70 9.46 -7.69
N THR A 139 -10.93 9.27 -6.39
CA THR A 139 -11.25 7.96 -5.82
C THR A 139 -12.66 7.49 -6.20
N LEU A 140 -13.63 8.40 -6.28
CA LEU A 140 -14.98 8.09 -6.74
C LEU A 140 -15.02 7.74 -8.22
N GLU A 141 -14.32 8.48 -9.07
CA GLU A 141 -14.20 8.16 -10.50
C GLU A 141 -13.57 6.77 -10.71
N TYR A 142 -12.57 6.43 -9.91
CA TYR A 142 -12.00 5.08 -9.89
C TYR A 142 -13.02 4.02 -9.47
N LEU A 143 -13.80 4.26 -8.40
CA LEU A 143 -14.85 3.34 -7.96
C LEU A 143 -15.97 3.20 -9.00
N ILE A 144 -16.31 4.25 -9.72
CA ILE A 144 -17.31 4.18 -10.80
C ILE A 144 -16.77 3.34 -11.97
N GLY A 145 -15.52 3.54 -12.38
CA GLY A 145 -14.91 2.83 -13.51
C GLY A 145 -14.47 1.40 -13.21
N TYR A 146 -14.02 1.14 -11.98
CA TYR A 146 -13.32 -0.10 -11.59
C TYR A 146 -13.79 -0.69 -10.25
N GLY A 147 -14.82 -0.12 -9.62
CA GLY A 147 -15.31 -0.51 -8.29
C GLY A 147 -15.96 -1.89 -8.21
N TYR A 148 -16.26 -2.54 -9.36
CA TYR A 148 -16.77 -3.91 -9.40
C TYR A 148 -15.83 -4.90 -8.68
N LEU A 149 -14.52 -4.65 -8.69
CA LEU A 149 -13.53 -5.45 -7.96
C LEU A 149 -13.70 -5.35 -6.43
N PHE A 150 -14.19 -4.21 -5.94
CA PHE A 150 -14.40 -3.94 -4.52
C PHE A 150 -15.70 -4.54 -4.01
N ILE A 151 -16.75 -4.58 -4.84
CA ILE A 151 -18.02 -5.25 -4.49
C ILE A 151 -17.77 -6.76 -4.27
N ILE A 152 -16.96 -7.37 -5.15
CA ILE A 152 -16.57 -8.79 -5.03
C ILE A 152 -15.76 -9.02 -3.74
N GLY A 153 -14.83 -8.11 -3.41
CA GLY A 153 -14.08 -8.18 -2.16
C GLY A 153 -14.99 -8.02 -0.93
N ALA A 154 -15.80 -6.95 -0.87
CA ALA A 154 -16.61 -6.59 0.29
C ALA A 154 -17.66 -7.66 0.67
N ALA A 155 -18.26 -8.32 -0.32
CA ALA A 155 -19.25 -9.38 -0.09
C ALA A 155 -18.66 -10.60 0.66
N ILE A 156 -17.35 -10.84 0.55
CA ILE A 156 -16.66 -11.99 1.15
C ILE A 156 -16.10 -11.67 2.55
N ILE A 157 -15.82 -10.39 2.82
CA ILE A 157 -15.00 -9.93 3.95
C ILE A 157 -15.79 -9.75 5.26
N GLY A 158 -17.06 -9.33 5.18
CA GLY A 158 -17.76 -8.72 6.32
C GLY A 158 -17.76 -9.51 7.63
N ARG A 159 -17.83 -10.85 7.57
CA ARG A 159 -17.81 -11.71 8.76
C ARG A 159 -16.42 -12.15 9.19
N ARG A 160 -15.46 -12.24 8.25
CA ARG A 160 -14.14 -12.86 8.45
C ARG A 160 -13.04 -11.87 8.83
N LEU A 161 -13.29 -10.58 8.66
CA LEU A 161 -12.33 -9.52 8.93
C LEU A 161 -11.86 -9.47 10.39
N LYS A 162 -12.74 -9.82 11.33
CA LYS A 162 -12.42 -9.83 12.78
C LYS A 162 -11.53 -11.01 13.17
N GLU A 163 -11.67 -12.15 12.50
CA GLU A 163 -11.08 -13.43 12.90
C GLU A 163 -9.73 -13.70 12.22
N HIS A 164 -9.54 -13.19 10.99
CA HIS A 164 -8.33 -13.45 10.20
C HIS A 164 -7.38 -12.26 10.17
N LYS A 165 -6.29 -12.33 10.95
CA LYS A 165 -5.25 -11.28 11.01
C LYS A 165 -4.71 -10.84 9.64
N PRO A 166 -4.40 -11.74 8.68
CA PRO A 166 -3.93 -11.33 7.35
C PRO A 166 -4.96 -10.51 6.58
N LEU A 167 -6.24 -10.91 6.64
CA LEU A 167 -7.34 -10.17 6.00
C LEU A 167 -7.50 -8.79 6.60
N ARG A 168 -7.38 -8.67 7.93
CA ARG A 168 -7.42 -7.41 8.64
C ARG A 168 -6.32 -6.47 8.18
N LEU A 169 -5.08 -6.94 8.11
CA LEU A 169 -3.96 -6.14 7.61
C LEU A 169 -4.16 -5.71 6.15
N ALA A 170 -4.57 -6.62 5.27
CA ALA A 170 -4.85 -6.30 3.87
C ALA A 170 -5.94 -5.21 3.73
N PHE A 171 -6.99 -5.29 4.54
CA PHE A 171 -8.02 -4.25 4.60
C PHE A 171 -7.47 -2.89 5.02
N TYR A 172 -6.69 -2.83 6.10
CA TYR A 172 -6.09 -1.56 6.54
C TYR A 172 -5.06 -1.01 5.55
N ILE A 173 -4.33 -1.87 4.82
CA ILE A 173 -3.44 -1.45 3.72
C ILE A 173 -4.24 -0.67 2.67
N VAL A 174 -5.39 -1.19 2.24
CA VAL A 174 -6.26 -0.50 1.26
C VAL A 174 -6.76 0.82 1.82
N ILE A 175 -7.37 0.81 3.02
CA ILE A 175 -8.00 2.00 3.60
C ILE A 175 -6.98 3.12 3.87
N VAL A 176 -5.84 2.80 4.48
CA VAL A 176 -4.81 3.79 4.82
C VAL A 176 -4.18 4.38 3.55
N HIS A 177 -3.95 3.56 2.52
CA HIS A 177 -3.46 4.04 1.24
C HIS A 177 -4.45 5.00 0.59
N TRP A 178 -5.72 4.63 0.52
CA TRP A 178 -6.75 5.43 -0.11
C TRP A 178 -6.96 6.75 0.62
N ALA A 179 -6.97 6.73 1.95
CA ALA A 179 -6.99 7.94 2.77
C ALA A 179 -5.78 8.84 2.48
N THR A 180 -4.61 8.25 2.23
CA THR A 180 -3.40 8.99 1.85
C THR A 180 -3.51 9.59 0.44
N ILE A 181 -4.05 8.86 -0.54
CA ILE A 181 -4.28 9.40 -1.88
C ILE A 181 -5.33 10.52 -1.86
N ILE A 182 -6.36 10.38 -1.05
CA ILE A 182 -7.38 11.42 -0.85
C ILE A 182 -6.74 12.69 -0.25
N SER A 183 -5.90 12.55 0.77
CA SER A 183 -5.27 13.70 1.43
C SER A 183 -4.25 14.41 0.53
N VAL A 184 -3.56 13.67 -0.34
CA VAL A 184 -2.62 14.21 -1.32
C VAL A 184 -3.34 14.78 -2.56
N GLY A 185 -4.60 14.43 -2.76
CA GLY A 185 -5.47 15.01 -3.80
C GLY A 185 -5.47 14.30 -5.15
N GLY A 186 -5.07 13.04 -5.17
CA GLY A 186 -5.10 12.20 -6.37
C GLY A 186 -4.03 12.55 -7.41
N ASP A 187 -4.30 12.20 -8.67
CA ASP A 187 -3.43 12.49 -9.81
C ASP A 187 -4.25 12.94 -11.02
N TRP A 188 -3.62 13.68 -11.93
CA TRP A 188 -4.20 14.07 -13.21
C TRP A 188 -4.03 12.98 -14.28
N MET A 189 -3.09 12.05 -14.09
CA MET A 189 -2.81 10.99 -15.06
C MET A 189 -3.96 9.96 -15.15
N PRO A 190 -4.24 9.43 -16.37
CA PRO A 190 -5.34 8.50 -16.59
C PRO A 190 -5.11 7.15 -15.89
N HIS A 191 -6.18 6.36 -15.81
CA HIS A 191 -6.16 4.99 -15.27
C HIS A 191 -5.69 4.87 -13.81
N PHE A 192 -5.87 5.91 -13.00
CA PHE A 192 -5.85 5.85 -11.54
C PHE A 192 -4.61 5.19 -10.92
N ARG A 193 -3.43 5.44 -11.48
CA ARG A 193 -2.19 4.73 -11.12
C ARG A 193 -1.83 4.75 -9.63
N LEU A 194 -2.26 5.79 -8.92
CA LEU A 194 -1.96 5.92 -7.50
C LEU A 194 -2.72 4.89 -6.65
N LEU A 195 -3.87 4.39 -7.09
CA LEU A 195 -4.66 3.41 -6.33
C LEU A 195 -4.23 1.96 -6.63
N LEU A 196 -3.53 1.74 -7.74
CA LEU A 196 -3.09 0.44 -8.23
C LEU A 196 -2.33 -0.43 -7.21
N PRO A 197 -1.41 0.10 -6.39
CA PRO A 197 -0.63 -0.75 -5.48
C PRO A 197 -1.48 -1.57 -4.50
N THR A 198 -2.70 -1.14 -4.23
CA THR A 198 -3.61 -1.81 -3.30
C THR A 198 -4.58 -2.80 -3.92
N LEU A 199 -4.67 -2.84 -5.26
CA LEU A 199 -5.57 -3.74 -5.98
C LEU A 199 -5.40 -5.23 -5.63
N PRO A 200 -4.17 -5.78 -5.51
CA PRO A 200 -3.98 -7.18 -5.15
C PRO A 200 -4.62 -7.53 -3.80
N PHE A 201 -4.64 -6.59 -2.85
CA PHE A 201 -5.15 -6.81 -1.50
C PHE A 201 -6.66 -6.95 -1.48
N VAL A 202 -7.37 -6.21 -2.33
CA VAL A 202 -8.83 -6.30 -2.51
C VAL A 202 -9.26 -7.70 -2.94
N LEU A 203 -8.43 -8.36 -3.76
CA LEU A 203 -8.71 -9.70 -4.26
C LEU A 203 -8.17 -10.80 -3.33
N ILE A 204 -7.05 -10.57 -2.63
CA ILE A 204 -6.59 -11.49 -1.57
C ILE A 204 -7.63 -11.54 -0.44
N THR A 205 -8.32 -10.43 -0.18
CA THR A 205 -9.40 -10.42 0.80
C THR A 205 -10.62 -11.25 0.43
N ALA A 206 -10.75 -11.65 -0.84
CA ALA A 206 -11.77 -12.59 -1.32
C ALA A 206 -11.41 -14.07 -1.08
N LYS A 207 -10.18 -14.37 -0.63
CA LYS A 207 -9.72 -15.73 -0.30
C LYS A 207 -9.80 -15.96 1.20
N GLY A 208 -11.02 -16.04 1.71
CA GLY A 208 -11.34 -16.52 3.05
C GLY A 208 -12.44 -17.52 2.94
#